data_AF-A0ABD1KBS6-F1
#
_entry.id   AF-A0ABD1KBS6-F1
#
_cell.length_a   1.000
_cell.length_b   1.000
_cell.length_c   1.000
_cell.angle_alpha   90.00
_cell.angle_beta   90.00
_cell.angle_gamma   90.00
#
_symmetry.space_group_name_H-M   'P 1'
#
loop_
_entity.id
_entity.type
_entity.pdbx_description
1 polymer ?
#
loop_
_entity_poly.entity_id
_entity_poly.type
_entity_poly.pdbx_seq_one_letter_code
_entity_poly.pdbx_strand_id
1 'polypeptide(L)'
;MCVTVSVEEQSGGECGAASVAASFDTGLSWGLLTTRACLPILTVCCFSSNLRKGCGPVATGNEGSIEGVLAYSEGLHGKWMFSEIRAVFSRRFLLQNTAMEVFMANRTSVMFNFPDQATVKRVVYSLPRVGVGTSYGLPQARRISLATPRQLFKSSNMTQRWQRREISNFEYLMFLNTIAGRTYNDLNQYPVFPWVLTNYESEELDLTLPGNFRDLSKPIGALNPKRAVFYAERYETWEEEQVPPCHYNSHYSTATSTLYWLIRIEPFTTFFLNANGNKFDHPDRTFSSITRSWRNCQRDTSDVKELIPEFYYLPEMFVNSNGYHLGERQDGVAVCDVELPPWAKKPEDFVRISRMALESEFVSCQLHQWIDLIFGYKQRGPEAVRALNVFHYVTYEGSVNLDSIADPLLREAMEAQIQGFGQTPSQLLIEPHPPRSSAMHLVSVYPIDHDPRETSVAARLDQGRALVSNQLPGSRCRASSLILSSSPYQPVLKLSSASSSSDPQPPH
;
A
#
# COMPACT_ATOMS: atom_id res chain seq x y z
N MET A 1 4.28 -10.87 34.02
CA MET A 1 3.82 -9.46 33.96
C MET A 1 2.95 -9.31 32.72
N CYS A 2 1.91 -8.49 32.81
CA CYS A 2 0.89 -8.33 31.80
C CYS A 2 0.57 -6.85 31.65
N VAL A 3 0.28 -6.38 30.44
CA VAL A 3 -0.35 -5.07 30.26
C VAL A 3 -1.84 -5.28 30.48
N THR A 4 -2.43 -4.49 31.38
CA THR A 4 -3.88 -4.48 31.64
C THR A 4 -4.37 -3.07 31.39
N VAL A 5 -5.38 -2.91 30.52
CA VAL A 5 -6.12 -1.64 30.42
C VAL A 5 -7.31 -1.75 31.36
N SER A 6 -7.33 -0.91 32.38
CA SER A 6 -8.48 -0.77 33.28
C SER A 6 -9.15 0.56 32.91
N VAL A 7 -10.33 0.49 32.30
CA VAL A 7 -11.23 1.64 32.26
C VAL A 7 -11.83 1.72 33.66
N GLU A 8 -11.28 2.56 34.53
CA GLU A 8 -11.84 2.79 35.86
C GLU A 8 -13.15 3.58 35.73
N GLU A 9 -14.28 2.89 35.88
CA GLU A 9 -15.43 3.51 36.54
C GLU A 9 -15.06 3.64 38.03
N GLN A 10 -15.07 4.86 38.57
CA GLN A 10 -14.77 5.08 39.97
C GLN A 10 -15.74 4.28 40.86
N SER A 11 -15.28 3.15 41.38
CA SER A 11 -15.73 2.60 42.66
C SER A 11 -14.63 1.69 43.22
N GLY A 12 -14.23 1.98 44.46
CA GLY A 12 -12.98 1.47 45.06
C GLY A 12 -13.00 0.02 45.52
N GLY A 13 -11.81 -0.49 45.86
CA GLY A 13 -11.64 -1.71 46.65
C GLY A 13 -10.39 -2.52 46.25
N GLU A 14 -9.46 -2.67 47.18
CA GLU A 14 -8.17 -3.35 47.06
C GLU A 14 -8.24 -4.89 46.88
N CYS A 15 -7.17 -5.46 46.30
CA CYS A 15 -6.25 -6.42 46.95
C CYS A 15 -5.87 -7.67 46.10
N GLY A 16 -4.60 -8.08 46.19
CA GLY A 16 -4.19 -9.50 46.10
C GLY A 16 -3.21 -9.90 44.98
N ALA A 17 -1.93 -10.08 45.34
CA ALA A 17 -0.87 -10.61 44.49
C ALA A 17 -0.86 -12.17 44.44
N ALA A 18 -0.41 -12.75 43.33
CA ALA A 18 0.15 -14.11 43.28
C ALA A 18 1.09 -14.30 42.07
N SER A 19 2.26 -14.88 42.32
CA SER A 19 3.25 -15.28 41.31
C SER A 19 3.18 -16.78 41.04
N VAL A 20 3.32 -17.22 39.79
CA VAL A 20 3.81 -18.57 39.46
C VAL A 20 4.61 -18.52 38.16
N ALA A 21 5.79 -19.14 38.18
CA ALA A 21 6.69 -19.35 37.06
C ALA A 21 6.37 -20.67 36.35
N ALA A 22 6.49 -20.71 35.02
CA ALA A 22 6.74 -21.94 34.28
C ALA A 22 7.39 -21.63 32.93
N SER A 23 8.59 -22.17 32.75
CA SER A 23 9.37 -22.29 31.53
C SER A 23 8.85 -23.46 30.69
N PHE A 24 8.77 -23.34 29.37
CA PHE A 24 9.10 -24.46 28.47
C PHE A 24 9.57 -23.95 27.10
N ASP A 25 10.61 -24.63 26.66
CA ASP A 25 11.37 -24.51 25.43
C ASP A 25 10.69 -25.32 24.32
N THR A 26 10.77 -24.85 23.07
CA THR A 26 11.06 -25.67 21.87
C THR A 26 10.82 -24.86 20.60
N GLY A 27 11.88 -24.79 19.80
CA GLY A 27 11.94 -24.02 18.57
C GLY A 27 11.12 -24.62 17.43
N LEU A 28 10.68 -23.72 16.56
CA LEU A 28 10.34 -23.97 15.16
C LEU A 28 10.51 -22.65 14.38
N SER A 29 11.08 -22.77 13.19
CA SER A 29 11.50 -21.70 12.28
C SER A 29 10.36 -20.73 11.92
N TRP A 30 10.54 -19.44 12.22
CA TRP A 30 9.53 -18.38 12.04
C TRP A 30 9.65 -17.70 10.66
N GLY A 31 8.72 -18.02 9.76
CA GLY A 31 8.45 -17.26 8.54
C GLY A 31 7.77 -15.92 8.83
N LEU A 32 8.00 -14.93 7.96
CA LEU A 32 7.67 -13.51 8.12
C LEU A 32 6.31 -13.23 8.79
N LEU A 33 6.32 -12.25 9.70
CA LEU A 33 5.24 -11.78 10.57
C LEU A 33 3.95 -11.28 9.86
N THR A 34 3.82 -11.39 8.54
CA THR A 34 2.66 -10.87 7.78
C THR A 34 2.17 -11.76 6.63
N THR A 35 2.75 -12.95 6.38
CA THR A 35 2.51 -13.71 5.13
C THR A 35 1.47 -14.83 5.18
N ARG A 36 0.61 -14.88 6.20
CA ARG A 36 -0.61 -15.70 6.12
C ARG A 36 -1.81 -14.82 6.43
N ALA A 37 -2.53 -14.49 5.37
CA ALA A 37 -3.83 -13.83 5.36
C ALA A 37 -4.85 -14.74 6.06
N CYS A 38 -4.99 -14.57 7.37
CA CYS A 38 -6.32 -14.38 7.93
C CYS A 38 -6.44 -12.86 8.07
N LEU A 39 -7.62 -12.27 7.79
CA LEU A 39 -7.87 -10.88 8.17
C LEU A 39 -7.27 -10.65 9.56
N PRO A 40 -6.32 -9.72 9.77
CA PRO A 40 -6.01 -9.33 11.12
C PRO A 40 -7.34 -8.87 11.71
N ILE A 41 -7.84 -9.61 12.70
CA ILE A 41 -9.06 -9.24 13.41
C ILE A 41 -8.82 -7.80 13.84
N LEU A 42 -9.55 -6.86 13.24
CA LEU A 42 -9.27 -5.45 13.43
C LEU A 42 -9.57 -5.12 14.88
N THR A 43 -8.53 -4.87 15.68
CA THR A 43 -8.66 -4.26 16.99
C THR A 43 -8.92 -2.76 16.79
N VAL A 44 -10.15 -2.40 16.42
CA VAL A 44 -10.55 -0.99 16.24
C VAL A 44 -10.76 -0.32 17.60
N CYS A 45 -9.70 -0.17 18.39
CA CYS A 45 -9.75 0.60 19.64
C CYS A 45 -9.90 2.11 19.38
N CYS A 46 -9.30 2.64 18.30
CA CYS A 46 -9.22 4.09 18.07
C CYS A 46 -10.50 4.71 17.48
N PHE A 47 -11.43 3.93 16.91
CA PHE A 47 -12.70 4.48 16.42
C PHE A 47 -13.66 4.77 17.59
N SER A 48 -13.67 3.91 18.62
CA SER A 48 -14.54 4.02 19.81
C SER A 48 -14.29 5.28 20.65
N SER A 49 -13.02 5.65 20.91
CA SER A 49 -12.70 6.86 21.69
C SER A 49 -13.10 8.17 21.01
N ASN A 50 -13.30 8.15 19.68
CA ASN A 50 -13.65 9.31 18.87
C ASN A 50 -15.17 9.45 18.63
N LEU A 51 -15.96 8.38 18.85
CA LEU A 51 -17.42 8.43 18.76
C LEU A 51 -18.08 9.24 19.88
N ARG A 52 -17.44 9.36 21.06
CA ARG A 52 -17.95 10.22 22.15
C ARG A 52 -17.67 11.72 21.94
N LYS A 53 -16.72 12.09 21.09
CA LYS A 53 -16.22 13.47 21.03
C LYS A 53 -16.76 14.29 19.85
N GLY A 54 -17.17 13.66 18.74
CA GLY A 54 -17.74 14.37 17.57
C GLY A 54 -19.24 14.70 17.67
N CYS A 55 -19.84 14.58 18.85
CA CYS A 55 -21.27 14.75 19.05
C CYS A 55 -21.54 15.92 19.99
N GLY A 56 -21.74 17.11 19.41
CA GLY A 56 -22.61 18.14 20.03
C GLY A 56 -23.98 17.51 20.36
N PRO A 57 -24.79 18.13 21.25
CA PRO A 57 -25.86 17.47 21.99
C PRO A 57 -26.73 16.61 21.07
N VAL A 58 -26.52 15.29 21.13
CA VAL A 58 -27.21 14.31 20.30
C VAL A 58 -28.64 14.22 20.80
N ALA A 59 -29.57 14.51 19.89
CA ALA A 59 -30.96 14.15 20.05
C ALA A 59 -31.05 12.65 20.39
N THR A 60 -31.73 12.36 21.50
CA THR A 60 -32.05 11.03 22.03
C THR A 60 -32.54 10.11 20.91
N GLY A 61 -31.66 9.23 20.41
CA GLY A 61 -32.00 8.30 19.32
C GLY A 61 -30.86 7.44 18.78
N ASN A 62 -29.61 7.60 19.26
CA ASN A 62 -28.42 6.99 18.64
C ASN A 62 -27.73 5.91 19.50
N GLU A 63 -28.36 5.40 20.57
CA GLU A 63 -27.72 4.44 21.49
C GLU A 63 -27.39 3.09 20.82
N GLY A 64 -28.25 2.59 19.92
CA GLY A 64 -28.02 1.32 19.23
C GLY A 64 -26.89 1.31 18.20
N SER A 65 -26.42 2.47 17.72
CA SER A 65 -25.35 2.55 16.71
C SER A 65 -23.95 2.43 17.30
N ILE A 66 -23.78 2.80 18.58
CA ILE A 66 -22.50 2.72 19.29
C ILE A 66 -22.26 1.29 19.78
N GLU A 67 -23.30 0.59 20.24
CA GLU A 67 -23.20 -0.80 20.71
C GLU A 67 -22.64 -1.75 19.64
N GLY A 68 -23.10 -1.62 18.38
CA GLY A 68 -22.62 -2.44 17.27
C GLY A 68 -21.13 -2.25 16.97
N VAL A 69 -20.63 -1.01 17.06
CA VAL A 69 -19.19 -0.71 16.87
C VAL A 69 -18.36 -1.23 18.05
N LEU A 70 -18.86 -1.07 19.28
CA LEU A 70 -18.20 -1.55 20.49
C LEU A 70 -18.11 -3.09 20.52
N ALA A 71 -19.07 -3.80 19.94
CA ALA A 71 -19.05 -5.26 19.86
C ALA A 71 -17.84 -5.80 19.06
N TYR A 72 -17.38 -5.05 18.05
CA TYR A 72 -16.17 -5.38 17.28
C TYR A 72 -14.89 -4.78 17.87
N SER A 73 -14.99 -4.02 18.97
CA SER A 73 -13.82 -3.43 19.62
C SER A 73 -13.13 -4.44 20.53
N GLU A 74 -12.02 -4.99 20.09
CA GLU A 74 -11.16 -5.81 20.95
C GLU A 74 -10.34 -4.94 21.91
N GLY A 75 -10.05 -5.43 23.12
CA GLY A 75 -9.08 -4.79 24.02
C GLY A 75 -9.64 -3.74 25.00
N LEU A 76 -10.96 -3.49 25.03
CA LEU A 76 -11.61 -2.59 26.02
C LEU A 76 -11.23 -2.95 27.47
N HIS A 77 -11.17 -4.26 27.76
CA HIS A 77 -10.67 -4.83 29.01
C HIS A 77 -9.52 -5.82 28.73
N GLY A 78 -8.70 -5.48 27.74
CA GLY A 78 -7.66 -6.36 27.22
C GLY A 78 -6.54 -6.63 28.22
N LYS A 79 -6.03 -7.86 28.17
CA LYS A 79 -4.93 -8.34 28.99
C LYS A 79 -3.90 -9.02 28.08
N TRP A 80 -2.71 -8.42 27.96
CA TRP A 80 -1.65 -8.90 27.06
C TRP A 80 -0.39 -9.34 27.82
N MET A 81 -0.12 -10.64 27.77
CA MET A 81 1.03 -11.24 28.47
C MET A 81 2.34 -10.81 27.83
N PHE A 82 3.34 -10.47 28.64
CA PHE A 82 4.64 -10.02 28.14
C PHE A 82 5.36 -11.09 27.30
N SER A 83 5.13 -12.39 27.56
CA SER A 83 5.69 -13.50 26.79
C SER A 83 5.20 -13.54 25.34
N GLU A 84 4.01 -12.99 25.09
CA GLU A 84 3.36 -13.00 23.77
C GLU A 84 3.72 -11.79 22.92
N ILE A 85 4.34 -10.76 23.50
CA ILE A 85 4.73 -9.57 22.77
C ILE A 85 5.91 -9.93 21.83
N ARG A 86 5.75 -9.63 20.53
CA ARG A 86 6.75 -9.91 19.48
C ARG A 86 7.37 -8.65 18.88
N ALA A 87 6.64 -7.54 18.85
CA ALA A 87 7.18 -6.27 18.41
C ALA A 87 6.43 -5.09 19.06
N VAL A 88 7.14 -3.98 19.25
CA VAL A 88 6.60 -2.73 19.76
C VAL A 88 7.11 -1.60 18.88
N PHE A 89 6.19 -0.80 18.35
CA PHE A 89 6.48 0.32 17.49
C PHE A 89 5.97 1.63 18.08
N SER A 90 6.76 2.68 18.02
CA SER A 90 6.25 4.05 18.12
C SER A 90 5.32 4.33 16.96
N ARG A 91 4.21 5.02 17.23
CA ARG A 91 3.19 5.40 16.26
C ARG A 91 2.81 6.86 16.44
N ARG A 92 2.13 7.37 15.43
CA ARG A 92 1.49 8.67 15.48
C ARG A 92 -0.01 8.50 15.65
N PHE A 93 -0.66 9.47 16.25
CA PHE A 93 -2.11 9.60 16.29
C PHE A 93 -2.43 11.07 16.03
N LEU A 94 -3.27 11.35 15.02
CA LEU A 94 -3.53 12.72 14.55
C LEU A 94 -2.24 13.50 14.25
N LEU A 95 -1.30 12.82 13.57
CA LEU A 95 0.04 13.33 13.26
C LEU A 95 0.93 13.68 14.47
N GLN A 96 0.49 13.39 15.71
CA GLN A 96 1.29 13.56 16.93
C GLN A 96 2.04 12.28 17.29
N ASN A 97 3.33 12.37 17.61
CA ASN A 97 4.15 11.20 17.97
C ASN A 97 3.94 10.76 19.44
N THR A 98 2.70 10.43 19.76
CA THR A 98 2.21 10.12 21.12
C THR A 98 1.57 8.74 21.21
N ALA A 99 1.68 7.91 20.18
CA ALA A 99 1.07 6.58 20.15
C ALA A 99 2.12 5.46 20.11
N MET A 100 1.66 4.24 20.38
CA MET A 100 2.45 3.02 20.33
C MET A 100 1.56 1.86 19.88
N GLU A 101 2.13 0.92 19.13
CA GLU A 101 1.45 -0.30 18.74
C GLU A 101 2.25 -1.53 19.16
N VAL A 102 1.55 -2.52 19.72
CA VAL A 102 2.12 -3.76 20.24
C VAL A 102 1.59 -4.92 19.41
N PHE A 103 2.49 -5.72 18.85
CA PHE A 103 2.18 -6.91 18.05
C PHE A 103 2.42 -8.17 18.88
N MET A 104 1.46 -9.08 18.82
CA MET A 104 1.42 -10.31 19.61
C MET A 104 1.83 -11.53 18.76
N ALA A 105 2.10 -12.66 19.41
CA ALA A 105 2.51 -13.90 18.76
C ALA A 105 1.44 -14.51 17.84
N ASN A 106 0.17 -14.33 18.19
CA ASN A 106 -0.99 -14.71 17.37
C ASN A 106 -1.26 -13.77 16.20
N ARG A 107 -0.35 -12.81 15.93
CA ARG A 107 -0.43 -11.80 14.85
C ARG A 107 -1.51 -10.74 15.02
N THR A 108 -2.19 -10.67 16.16
CA THR A 108 -3.01 -9.50 16.48
C THR A 108 -2.12 -8.34 16.93
N SER A 109 -2.62 -7.11 16.80
CA SER A 109 -1.96 -5.93 17.32
C SER A 109 -2.95 -5.01 18.01
N VAL A 110 -2.48 -4.31 19.03
CA VAL A 110 -3.25 -3.28 19.72
C VAL A 110 -2.48 -1.97 19.70
N MET A 111 -3.20 -0.88 19.41
CA MET A 111 -2.66 0.47 19.37
C MET A 111 -3.17 1.30 20.55
N PHE A 112 -2.27 2.05 21.18
CA PHE A 112 -2.56 2.97 22.27
C PHE A 112 -2.08 4.37 21.91
N ASN A 113 -2.89 5.38 22.18
CA ASN A 113 -2.46 6.77 22.22
C ASN A 113 -2.26 7.23 23.66
N PHE A 114 -1.26 8.06 23.89
CA PHE A 114 -0.90 8.61 25.20
C PHE A 114 -0.98 10.14 25.18
N PRO A 115 -0.98 10.80 26.36
CA PRO A 115 -0.98 12.26 26.42
C PRO A 115 0.24 12.92 25.79
N ASP A 116 1.41 12.28 25.86
CA ASP A 116 2.67 12.87 25.43
C ASP A 116 3.73 11.80 25.08
N GLN A 117 4.78 12.22 24.36
CA GLN A 117 5.87 11.35 23.93
C GLN A 117 6.73 10.82 25.10
N ALA A 118 6.84 11.56 26.21
CA ALA A 118 7.59 11.09 27.37
C ALA A 118 6.87 9.90 28.04
N THR A 119 5.54 9.89 28.02
CA THR A 119 4.70 8.78 28.47
C THR A 119 4.92 7.54 27.59
N VAL A 120 4.90 7.68 26.26
CA VAL A 120 5.26 6.58 25.33
C VAL A 120 6.62 5.99 25.70
N LYS A 121 7.62 6.84 25.92
CA LYS A 121 8.96 6.42 26.31
C LYS A 121 8.92 5.60 27.61
N ARG A 122 8.30 6.10 28.69
CA ARG A 122 8.19 5.37 29.97
C ARG A 122 7.52 4.00 29.81
N VAL A 123 6.46 3.92 29.01
CA VAL A 123 5.75 2.65 28.75
C VAL A 123 6.66 1.68 27.99
N VAL A 124 7.32 2.10 26.91
CA VAL A 124 8.26 1.25 26.16
C VAL A 124 9.40 0.74 27.05
N TYR A 125 9.92 1.56 27.97
CA TYR A 125 10.95 1.16 28.92
C TYR A 125 10.49 0.08 29.91
N SER A 126 9.18 -0.01 30.15
CA SER A 126 8.55 -1.00 31.02
C SER A 126 8.20 -2.31 30.27
N LEU A 127 8.16 -2.29 28.94
CA LEU A 127 7.85 -3.45 28.11
C LEU A 127 9.06 -4.37 27.85
N PRO A 128 8.82 -5.62 27.40
CA PRO A 128 9.87 -6.52 26.94
C PRO A 128 10.77 -5.91 25.86
N ARG A 129 12.04 -6.32 25.82
CA ARG A 129 13.06 -5.78 24.89
C ARG A 129 12.95 -6.41 23.50
N VAL A 130 11.77 -6.32 22.87
CA VAL A 130 11.51 -6.98 21.59
C VAL A 130 11.88 -6.13 20.37
N GLY A 131 12.09 -4.82 20.56
CA GLY A 131 12.32 -3.90 19.45
C GLY A 131 11.11 -3.87 18.51
N VAL A 132 11.38 -3.82 17.21
CA VAL A 132 10.36 -3.86 16.14
C VAL A 132 10.19 -5.27 15.55
N GLY A 133 10.51 -6.30 16.33
CA GLY A 133 10.50 -7.69 15.89
C GLY A 133 11.80 -8.10 15.18
N THR A 134 11.84 -9.35 14.73
CA THR A 134 13.04 -9.98 14.12
C THR A 134 13.06 -9.88 12.59
N SER A 135 11.92 -9.66 11.95
CA SER A 135 11.76 -9.74 10.49
C SER A 135 12.50 -8.66 9.69
N TYR A 136 12.83 -7.52 10.32
CA TYR A 136 13.36 -6.34 9.63
C TYR A 136 14.89 -6.21 9.71
N GLY A 137 15.58 -7.24 10.20
CA GLY A 137 17.05 -7.22 10.34
C GLY A 137 17.56 -6.16 11.33
N LEU A 138 16.71 -5.74 12.28
CA LEU A 138 17.01 -4.72 13.27
C LEU A 138 17.27 -5.35 14.65
N PRO A 139 18.12 -4.76 15.49
CA PRO A 139 18.34 -5.25 16.85
C PRO A 139 17.06 -5.21 17.70
N GLN A 140 16.80 -6.27 18.48
CA GLN A 140 15.71 -6.29 19.44
C GLN A 140 16.06 -5.46 20.70
N ALA A 141 15.88 -4.15 20.58
CA ALA A 141 16.16 -3.20 21.65
C ALA A 141 15.07 -2.13 21.74
N ARG A 142 14.78 -1.68 22.98
CA ARG A 142 13.77 -0.64 23.24
C ARG A 142 14.04 0.68 22.51
N ARG A 143 15.31 0.99 22.28
CA ARG A 143 15.72 2.15 21.46
C ARG A 143 15.23 2.05 20.01
N ILE A 144 15.10 0.83 19.48
CA ILE A 144 14.60 0.60 18.12
C ILE A 144 13.07 0.75 18.09
N SER A 145 12.35 0.34 19.14
CA SER A 145 10.91 0.63 19.26
C SER A 145 10.60 2.13 19.27
N LEU A 146 11.52 2.96 19.78
CA LEU A 146 11.42 4.42 19.82
C LEU A 146 12.13 5.12 18.64
N ALA A 147 12.70 4.37 17.69
CA ALA A 147 13.42 4.95 16.57
C ALA A 147 12.44 5.63 15.60
N THR A 148 12.90 6.71 14.97
CA THR A 148 12.09 7.39 13.95
C THR A 148 11.91 6.52 12.71
N PRO A 149 10.85 6.71 11.92
CA PRO A 149 10.66 5.99 10.65
C PRO A 149 11.88 6.03 9.72
N ARG A 150 12.56 7.17 9.63
CA ARG A 150 13.82 7.33 8.87
C ARG A 150 14.96 6.48 9.43
N GLN A 151 15.11 6.42 10.76
CA GLN A 151 16.13 5.59 11.41
C GLN A 151 15.87 4.09 11.18
N LEU A 152 14.60 3.67 11.26
CA LEU A 152 14.17 2.30 10.97
C LEU A 152 14.47 1.92 9.52
N PHE A 153 14.11 2.78 8.57
CA PHE A 153 14.40 2.56 7.14
C PHE A 153 15.91 2.42 6.90
N LYS A 154 16.71 3.39 7.36
CA LYS A 154 18.16 3.43 7.14
C LYS A 154 18.90 2.24 7.76
N SER A 155 18.44 1.73 8.89
CA SER A 155 19.14 0.67 9.63
C SER A 155 18.64 -0.74 9.27
N SER A 156 17.52 -0.85 8.56
CA SER A 156 16.92 -2.12 8.14
C SER A 156 17.67 -2.71 6.95
N ASN A 157 17.68 -4.04 6.84
CA ASN A 157 18.21 -4.73 5.66
C ASN A 157 17.14 -5.01 4.59
N MET A 158 15.89 -4.61 4.81
CA MET A 158 14.75 -4.97 3.95
C MET A 158 14.89 -4.44 2.52
N THR A 159 15.46 -3.24 2.33
CA THR A 159 15.70 -2.69 0.98
C THR A 159 16.66 -3.57 0.19
N GLN A 160 17.75 -4.03 0.81
CA GLN A 160 18.71 -4.92 0.16
C GLN A 160 18.09 -6.28 -0.15
N ARG A 161 17.29 -6.83 0.78
CA ARG A 161 16.55 -8.08 0.56
C ARG A 161 15.56 -7.96 -0.60
N TRP A 162 14.87 -6.82 -0.71
CA TRP A 162 13.94 -6.54 -1.81
C TRP A 162 14.67 -6.41 -3.15
N GLN A 163 15.79 -5.68 -3.18
CA GLN A 163 16.64 -5.58 -4.38
C GLN A 163 17.15 -6.95 -4.83
N ARG A 164 17.58 -7.80 -3.88
CA ARG A 164 18.01 -9.19 -4.11
C ARG A 164 16.87 -10.18 -4.34
N ARG A 165 15.62 -9.70 -4.34
CA ARG A 165 14.40 -10.51 -4.55
C ARG A 165 14.19 -11.61 -3.51
N GLU A 166 14.76 -11.46 -2.33
CA GLU A 166 14.49 -12.32 -1.17
C GLU A 166 13.11 -12.03 -0.55
N ILE A 167 12.55 -10.86 -0.85
CA ILE A 167 11.18 -10.47 -0.51
C ILE A 167 10.49 -9.86 -1.74
N SER A 168 9.18 -10.05 -1.83
CA SER A 168 8.33 -9.61 -2.93
C SER A 168 8.07 -8.09 -2.91
N ASN A 169 7.52 -7.52 -3.99
CA ASN A 169 7.09 -6.13 -4.01
C ASN A 169 6.00 -5.88 -2.96
N PHE A 170 5.02 -6.79 -2.85
CA PHE A 170 3.98 -6.73 -1.83
C PHE A 170 4.56 -6.71 -0.41
N GLU A 171 5.48 -7.61 -0.08
CA GLU A 171 6.10 -7.67 1.25
C GLU A 171 6.89 -6.40 1.57
N TYR A 172 7.61 -5.87 0.57
CA TYR A 172 8.35 -4.63 0.74
C TYR A 172 7.43 -3.42 0.95
N LEU A 173 6.33 -3.32 0.20
CA LEU A 173 5.30 -2.29 0.41
C LEU A 173 4.67 -2.37 1.81
N MET A 174 4.37 -3.58 2.30
CA MET A 174 3.88 -3.77 3.67
C MET A 174 4.91 -3.33 4.71
N PHE A 175 6.19 -3.65 4.50
CA PHE A 175 7.27 -3.16 5.35
C PHE A 175 7.31 -1.63 5.40
N LEU A 176 7.36 -0.96 4.24
CA LEU A 176 7.41 0.50 4.15
C LEU A 176 6.22 1.17 4.85
N ASN A 177 5.00 0.67 4.59
CA ASN A 177 3.80 1.12 5.29
C ASN A 177 3.95 0.99 6.82
N THR A 178 4.38 -0.18 7.30
CA THR A 178 4.52 -0.46 8.73
C THR A 178 5.53 0.46 9.42
N ILE A 179 6.70 0.69 8.82
CA ILE A 179 7.72 1.58 9.41
C ILE A 179 7.39 3.06 9.24
N ALA A 180 6.56 3.42 8.25
CA ALA A 180 6.00 4.76 8.10
C ALA A 180 4.85 5.06 9.09
N GLY A 181 4.53 4.10 9.97
CA GLY A 181 3.50 4.22 11.00
C GLY A 181 2.08 3.92 10.53
N ARG A 182 1.90 3.33 9.34
CA ARG A 182 0.60 2.85 8.88
C ARG A 182 0.19 1.58 9.63
N THR A 183 -1.10 1.44 9.90
CA THR A 183 -1.66 0.35 10.71
C THR A 183 -3.12 0.07 10.32
N TYR A 184 -3.57 -1.15 10.61
CA TYR A 184 -4.97 -1.54 10.50
C TYR A 184 -5.84 -1.04 11.67
N ASN A 185 -5.23 -0.63 12.79
CA ASN A 185 -5.95 -0.18 13.99
C ASN A 185 -6.46 1.27 13.91
N ASP A 186 -5.94 2.06 12.98
CA ASP A 186 -6.39 3.43 12.67
C ASP A 186 -6.64 3.57 11.17
N LEU A 187 -7.91 3.62 10.78
CA LEU A 187 -8.33 3.72 9.38
C LEU A 187 -7.88 5.02 8.71
N ASN A 188 -7.57 6.08 9.47
CA ASN A 188 -6.99 7.31 8.93
C ASN A 188 -5.50 7.17 8.58
N GLN A 189 -4.87 6.07 9.04
CA GLN A 189 -3.49 5.71 8.79
C GLN A 189 -3.40 4.32 8.15
N TYR A 190 -4.39 3.96 7.33
CA TYR A 190 -4.42 2.66 6.65
C TYR A 190 -3.22 2.48 5.69
N PRO A 191 -2.72 1.25 5.49
CA PRO A 191 -1.68 0.99 4.50
C PRO A 191 -2.11 1.40 3.08
N VAL A 192 -1.16 1.94 2.31
CA VAL A 192 -1.37 2.46 0.95
C VAL A 192 -0.60 1.63 -0.06
N PHE A 193 -1.26 1.27 -1.16
CA PHE A 193 -0.71 0.53 -2.29
C PHE A 193 -0.98 1.27 -3.61
N PRO A 194 -0.10 1.14 -4.63
CA PRO A 194 -0.33 1.79 -5.91
C PRO A 194 -1.48 1.14 -6.67
N TRP A 195 -2.22 1.92 -7.47
CA TRP A 195 -2.80 1.36 -8.69
C TRP A 195 -1.68 0.87 -9.63
N VAL A 196 -1.78 -0.36 -10.14
CA VAL A 196 -0.78 -0.94 -11.05
C VAL A 196 -1.29 -1.05 -12.48
N LEU A 197 -2.52 -1.53 -12.67
CA LEU A 197 -3.12 -1.73 -13.99
C LEU A 197 -3.91 -0.49 -14.43
N THR A 198 -3.97 -0.26 -15.73
CA THR A 198 -4.75 0.82 -16.37
C THR A 198 -5.91 0.31 -17.22
N ASN A 199 -5.84 -0.94 -17.66
CA ASN A 199 -6.81 -1.56 -18.55
C ASN A 199 -7.78 -2.46 -17.78
N TYR A 200 -9.01 -1.97 -17.63
CA TYR A 200 -10.11 -2.68 -17.00
C TYR A 200 -11.30 -2.90 -17.97
N GLU A 201 -11.07 -2.75 -19.28
CA GLU A 201 -12.11 -2.79 -20.31
C GLU A 201 -11.93 -3.95 -21.30
N SER A 202 -10.70 -4.45 -21.49
CA SER A 202 -10.42 -5.53 -22.45
C SER A 202 -10.86 -6.91 -21.93
N GLU A 203 -11.25 -7.80 -22.85
CA GLU A 203 -11.58 -9.21 -22.57
C GLU A 203 -10.37 -10.03 -22.11
N GLU A 204 -9.18 -9.66 -22.57
CA GLU A 204 -7.92 -10.27 -22.17
C GLU A 204 -6.95 -9.20 -21.68
N LEU A 205 -6.09 -9.57 -20.73
CA LEU A 205 -5.07 -8.69 -20.18
C LEU A 205 -3.68 -9.30 -20.39
N ASP A 206 -2.93 -8.73 -21.33
CA ASP A 206 -1.54 -9.08 -21.55
C ASP A 206 -0.62 -8.30 -20.61
N LEU A 207 -0.04 -9.00 -19.63
CA LEU A 207 0.91 -8.45 -18.66
C LEU A 207 2.32 -8.22 -19.25
N THR A 208 2.53 -8.51 -20.53
CA THR A 208 3.76 -8.17 -21.27
C THR A 208 3.66 -6.83 -22.00
N LEU A 209 2.46 -6.26 -22.14
CA LEU A 209 2.25 -4.96 -22.79
C LEU A 209 2.43 -3.80 -21.80
N PRO A 210 3.40 -2.90 -22.03
CA PRO A 210 3.64 -1.75 -21.14
C PRO A 210 2.42 -0.82 -21.01
N GLY A 211 1.57 -0.73 -22.04
CA GLY A 211 0.38 0.12 -22.05
C GLY A 211 -0.70 -0.28 -21.03
N ASN A 212 -0.64 -1.51 -20.51
CA ASN A 212 -1.56 -1.99 -19.46
C ASN A 212 -1.12 -1.59 -18.04
N PHE A 213 0.07 -1.01 -17.89
CA PHE A 213 0.64 -0.61 -16.60
C PHE A 213 0.59 0.90 -16.40
N ARG A 214 0.32 1.31 -15.16
CA ARG A 214 0.38 2.70 -14.74
C ARG A 214 1.83 3.18 -14.72
N ASP A 215 2.04 4.43 -15.13
CA ASP A 215 3.26 5.15 -14.84
C ASP A 215 3.40 5.39 -13.32
N LEU A 216 4.22 4.56 -12.67
CA LEU A 216 4.48 4.60 -11.22
C LEU A 216 5.34 5.81 -10.80
N SER A 217 5.90 6.56 -11.74
CA SER A 217 6.66 7.78 -11.44
C SER A 217 5.77 8.99 -11.13
N LYS A 218 4.46 8.87 -11.38
CA LYS A 218 3.48 9.95 -11.28
C LYS A 218 2.38 9.66 -10.24
N PRO A 219 1.96 10.66 -9.46
CA PRO A 219 0.78 10.55 -8.62
C PRO A 219 -0.49 10.44 -9.47
N ILE A 220 -1.60 9.96 -8.89
CA ILE A 220 -2.87 9.76 -9.61
C ILE A 220 -3.31 11.00 -10.37
N GLY A 221 -3.22 12.17 -9.72
CA GLY A 221 -3.61 13.45 -10.31
C GLY A 221 -2.88 13.81 -11.61
N ALA A 222 -1.62 13.36 -11.75
CA ALA A 222 -0.75 13.67 -12.87
C ALA A 222 -0.81 12.66 -14.04
N LEU A 223 -1.59 11.58 -13.90
CA LEU A 223 -1.71 10.55 -14.95
C LEU A 223 -2.47 11.06 -16.18
N ASN A 224 -3.57 11.80 -15.95
CA ASN A 224 -4.36 12.42 -17.02
C ASN A 224 -3.78 13.81 -17.34
N PRO A 225 -3.25 14.06 -18.55
CA PRO A 225 -2.61 15.32 -18.89
C PRO A 225 -3.51 16.54 -18.73
N LYS A 226 -4.80 16.43 -19.08
CA LYS A 226 -5.75 17.54 -18.94
C LYS A 226 -5.95 17.94 -17.48
N ARG A 227 -6.00 16.93 -16.60
CA ARG A 227 -6.16 17.15 -15.16
C ARG A 227 -4.87 17.61 -14.50
N ALA A 228 -3.72 17.14 -14.99
CA ALA A 228 -2.41 17.61 -14.55
C ALA A 228 -2.25 19.13 -14.76
N VAL A 229 -2.69 19.65 -15.92
CA VAL A 229 -2.70 21.10 -16.19
C VAL A 229 -3.60 21.83 -15.19
N PHE A 230 -4.82 21.35 -14.95
CA PHE A 230 -5.72 21.94 -13.95
C PHE A 230 -5.08 22.03 -12.55
N TYR A 231 -4.40 20.96 -12.10
CA TYR A 231 -3.74 20.97 -10.80
C TYR A 231 -2.52 21.89 -10.76
N ALA A 232 -1.76 21.98 -11.84
CA ALA A 232 -0.64 22.91 -11.96
C ALA A 232 -1.13 24.36 -11.90
N GLU A 233 -2.15 24.71 -12.69
CA GLU A 233 -2.76 26.04 -12.66
C GLU A 233 -3.30 26.39 -11.28
N ARG A 234 -4.03 25.47 -10.63
CA ARG A 234 -4.52 25.64 -9.25
C ARG A 234 -3.40 25.96 -8.26
N TYR A 235 -2.25 25.30 -8.39
CA TYR A 235 -1.11 25.53 -7.51
C TYR A 235 -0.44 26.88 -7.79
N GLU A 236 -0.34 27.28 -9.06
CA GLU A 236 0.29 28.52 -9.50
C GLU A 236 -0.54 29.77 -9.18
N THR A 237 -1.87 29.70 -9.35
CA THR A 237 -2.79 30.83 -9.12
C THR A 237 -3.36 30.84 -7.70
N TRP A 238 -2.62 30.30 -6.73
CA TRP A 238 -3.10 30.20 -5.35
C TRP A 238 -3.06 31.56 -4.65
N GLU A 239 -4.23 32.06 -4.22
CA GLU A 239 -4.37 33.41 -3.64
C GLU A 239 -4.59 33.42 -2.12
N GLU A 240 -4.80 32.26 -1.48
CA GLU A 240 -5.07 32.22 -0.04
C GLU A 240 -3.79 32.46 0.78
N GLU A 241 -3.67 33.63 1.43
CA GLU A 241 -2.47 34.01 2.18
C GLU A 241 -2.19 33.11 3.41
N GLN A 242 -3.23 32.57 4.05
CA GLN A 242 -3.08 31.78 5.29
C GLN A 242 -2.87 30.28 5.04
N VAL A 243 -3.09 29.81 3.81
CA VAL A 243 -3.05 28.40 3.45
C VAL A 243 -1.99 28.18 2.37
N PRO A 244 -0.96 27.35 2.60
CA PRO A 244 0.03 27.05 1.57
C PRO A 244 -0.60 26.44 0.31
N PRO A 245 -0.05 26.72 -0.88
CA PRO A 245 -0.56 26.17 -2.14
C PRO A 245 -0.48 24.64 -2.14
N CYS A 246 -1.50 24.01 -2.72
CA CYS A 246 -1.56 22.56 -2.89
C CYS A 246 -2.21 22.18 -4.23
N HIS A 247 -1.83 21.02 -4.75
CA HIS A 247 -2.45 20.46 -5.95
C HIS A 247 -3.80 19.82 -5.60
N TYR A 248 -3.88 19.15 -4.44
CA TYR A 248 -5.00 18.29 -4.07
C TYR A 248 -5.65 18.71 -2.75
N ASN A 249 -6.97 18.94 -2.80
CA ASN A 249 -7.81 19.11 -1.61
C ASN A 249 -8.31 17.78 -1.03
N SER A 250 -8.18 16.69 -1.79
CA SER A 250 -8.43 15.33 -1.32
C SER A 250 -7.13 14.55 -1.20
N HIS A 251 -7.14 13.51 -0.39
CA HIS A 251 -5.97 12.68 -0.13
C HIS A 251 -6.15 11.28 -0.71
N TYR A 252 -5.04 10.63 -1.03
CA TYR A 252 -5.05 9.28 -1.62
C TYR A 252 -5.43 8.17 -0.63
N SER A 253 -5.49 8.47 0.66
CA SER A 253 -5.79 7.52 1.74
C SER A 253 -6.52 8.22 2.88
N THR A 254 -7.76 7.82 3.13
CA THR A 254 -8.61 8.30 4.24
C THR A 254 -9.35 7.11 4.87
N ALA A 255 -9.90 7.30 6.07
CA ALA A 255 -10.79 6.30 6.65
C ALA A 255 -12.00 6.06 5.74
N THR A 256 -12.59 7.12 5.17
CA THR A 256 -13.70 7.04 4.23
C THR A 256 -13.35 6.23 2.98
N SER A 257 -12.15 6.40 2.39
CA SER A 257 -11.74 5.58 1.24
C SER A 257 -11.58 4.11 1.61
N THR A 258 -11.09 3.81 2.81
CA THR A 258 -10.92 2.44 3.30
C THR A 258 -12.27 1.75 3.50
N LEU A 259 -13.21 2.43 4.18
CA LEU A 259 -14.56 1.92 4.36
C LEU A 259 -15.32 1.79 3.02
N TYR A 260 -15.10 2.72 2.10
CA TYR A 260 -15.63 2.63 0.74
C TYR A 260 -15.18 1.37 0.00
N TRP A 261 -13.89 1.01 0.09
CA TRP A 261 -13.37 -0.21 -0.54
C TRP A 261 -13.89 -1.49 0.11
N LEU A 262 -14.03 -1.50 1.44
CA LEU A 262 -14.32 -2.70 2.24
C LEU A 262 -15.78 -2.80 2.68
N ILE A 263 -16.68 -2.01 2.08
CA ILE A 263 -18.10 -1.90 2.46
C ILE A 263 -18.87 -3.24 2.50
N ARG A 264 -18.36 -4.29 1.84
CA ARG A 264 -18.95 -5.63 1.78
C ARG A 264 -18.46 -6.59 2.87
N ILE A 265 -17.52 -6.17 3.72
CA ILE A 265 -16.88 -7.01 4.74
C ILE A 265 -17.16 -6.43 6.13
N GLU A 266 -17.60 -7.26 7.06
CA GLU A 266 -17.62 -6.89 8.49
C GLU A 266 -16.20 -6.93 9.09
N PRO A 267 -15.84 -6.01 9.99
CA PRO A 267 -16.70 -5.01 10.64
C PRO A 267 -16.82 -3.66 9.89
N PHE A 268 -16.24 -3.54 8.69
CA PHE A 268 -16.20 -2.27 7.96
C PHE A 268 -17.58 -1.79 7.53
N THR A 269 -18.51 -2.69 7.22
CA THR A 269 -19.91 -2.33 6.95
C THR A 269 -20.54 -1.66 8.16
N THR A 270 -20.40 -2.25 9.36
CA THR A 270 -20.87 -1.64 10.61
C THR A 270 -20.27 -0.27 10.84
N PHE A 271 -18.96 -0.10 10.64
CA PHE A 271 -18.29 1.20 10.78
C PHE A 271 -18.76 2.23 9.75
N PHE A 272 -19.00 1.81 8.52
CA PHE A 272 -19.51 2.66 7.46
C PHE A 272 -20.92 3.16 7.79
N LEU A 273 -21.82 2.26 8.17
CA LEU A 273 -23.18 2.59 8.55
C LEU A 273 -23.18 3.56 9.74
N ASN A 274 -22.38 3.29 10.76
CA ASN A 274 -22.25 4.17 11.93
C ASN A 274 -21.78 5.58 11.53
N ALA A 275 -20.77 5.69 10.66
CA ALA A 275 -20.26 6.97 10.18
C ALA A 275 -21.26 7.74 9.28
N ASN A 276 -22.20 7.03 8.66
CA ASN A 276 -23.15 7.57 7.68
C ASN A 276 -24.61 7.54 8.18
N GLY A 277 -24.83 7.65 9.49
CA GLY A 277 -26.17 7.76 10.08
C GLY A 277 -27.04 6.51 9.91
N ASN A 278 -26.44 5.33 10.06
CA ASN A 278 -27.02 4.00 9.88
C ASN A 278 -27.62 3.73 8.49
N LYS A 279 -27.07 4.36 7.45
CA LYS A 279 -27.51 4.17 6.06
C LYS A 279 -26.34 3.93 5.13
N PHE A 280 -26.55 3.10 4.11
CA PHE A 280 -25.65 3.03 2.98
C PHE A 280 -25.61 4.36 2.22
N ASP A 281 -24.52 4.61 1.51
CA ASP A 281 -24.43 5.80 0.66
C ASP A 281 -25.38 5.69 -0.54
N HIS A 282 -25.50 6.79 -1.29
CA HIS A 282 -26.16 6.77 -2.59
C HIS A 282 -25.54 5.68 -3.48
N PRO A 283 -26.34 4.84 -4.18
CA PRO A 283 -25.84 3.71 -4.97
C PRO A 283 -24.79 4.11 -6.02
N ASP A 284 -24.95 5.28 -6.66
CA ASP A 284 -23.97 5.84 -7.61
C ASP A 284 -22.63 6.26 -7.01
N ARG A 285 -22.55 6.44 -5.69
CA ARG A 285 -21.32 6.77 -4.97
C ARG A 285 -20.73 5.56 -4.26
N THR A 286 -21.47 4.47 -4.12
CA THR A 286 -20.99 3.23 -3.52
C THR A 286 -20.02 2.52 -4.46
N PHE A 287 -19.02 1.85 -3.88
CA PHE A 287 -18.06 1.06 -4.67
C PHE A 287 -18.80 -0.06 -5.39
N SER A 288 -18.96 0.04 -6.71
CA SER A 288 -19.76 -0.89 -7.51
C SER A 288 -19.02 -1.47 -8.71
N SER A 289 -17.92 -0.87 -9.16
CA SER A 289 -17.20 -1.31 -10.37
C SER A 289 -15.75 -0.87 -10.34
N ILE A 290 -14.82 -1.79 -10.65
CA ILE A 290 -13.38 -1.49 -10.68
C ILE A 290 -13.06 -0.50 -11.79
N THR A 291 -13.65 -0.69 -12.97
CA THR A 291 -13.50 0.18 -14.13
C THR A 291 -14.03 1.58 -13.85
N ARG A 292 -15.20 1.70 -13.19
CA ARG A 292 -15.77 2.99 -12.79
C ARG A 292 -14.87 3.68 -11.77
N SER A 293 -14.40 2.98 -10.74
CA SER A 293 -13.51 3.55 -9.72
C SER A 293 -12.19 4.05 -10.32
N TRP A 294 -11.55 3.26 -11.20
CA TRP A 294 -10.35 3.72 -11.92
C TRP A 294 -10.63 4.96 -12.77
N ARG A 295 -11.74 4.96 -13.53
CA ARG A 295 -12.13 6.08 -14.38
C ARG A 295 -12.43 7.34 -13.56
N ASN A 296 -13.06 7.21 -12.39
CA ASN A 296 -13.30 8.32 -11.47
C ASN A 296 -11.97 8.90 -10.97
N CYS A 297 -11.05 8.04 -10.52
CA CYS A 297 -9.69 8.46 -10.13
C CYS A 297 -8.90 9.10 -11.28
N GLN A 298 -9.31 8.99 -12.55
CA GLN A 298 -8.69 9.66 -13.71
C GLN A 298 -9.40 10.96 -14.15
N ARG A 299 -10.66 11.17 -13.76
CA ARG A 299 -11.52 12.23 -14.30
C ARG A 299 -12.00 13.23 -13.26
N ASP A 300 -12.40 12.75 -12.08
CA ASP A 300 -12.88 13.62 -11.01
C ASP A 300 -11.68 14.36 -10.38
N THR A 301 -11.81 15.69 -10.26
CA THR A 301 -10.78 16.55 -9.66
C THR A 301 -10.67 16.38 -8.15
N SER A 302 -11.71 15.83 -7.52
CA SER A 302 -11.73 15.49 -6.09
C SER A 302 -11.32 14.04 -5.81
N ASP A 303 -11.00 13.25 -6.84
CA ASP A 303 -10.66 11.83 -6.70
C ASP A 303 -9.22 11.52 -7.12
N VAL A 304 -8.35 11.42 -6.12
CA VAL A 304 -6.94 11.00 -6.31
C VAL A 304 -6.58 9.77 -5.46
N LYS A 305 -7.57 8.92 -5.17
CA LYS A 305 -7.44 7.74 -4.30
C LYS A 305 -6.41 6.74 -4.84
N GLU A 306 -5.52 6.28 -3.97
CA GLU A 306 -4.68 5.08 -4.22
C GLU A 306 -5.39 3.83 -3.70
N LEU A 307 -4.80 2.66 -3.97
CA LEU A 307 -5.34 1.38 -3.53
C LEU A 307 -4.96 1.03 -2.10
N ILE A 308 -5.65 0.02 -1.56
CA ILE A 308 -5.34 -0.67 -0.31
C ILE A 308 -4.71 -2.04 -0.59
N PRO A 309 -3.98 -2.64 0.36
CA PRO A 309 -3.36 -3.96 0.19
C PRO A 309 -4.31 -5.06 -0.28
N GLU A 310 -5.58 -5.00 0.14
CA GLU A 310 -6.62 -6.01 -0.06
C GLU A 310 -6.91 -6.30 -1.54
N PHE A 311 -6.71 -5.32 -2.43
CA PHE A 311 -6.79 -5.52 -3.89
C PHE A 311 -5.83 -6.60 -4.41
N TYR A 312 -4.79 -6.95 -3.65
CA TYR A 312 -3.74 -7.87 -4.04
C TYR A 312 -3.76 -9.20 -3.27
N TYR A 313 -4.75 -9.41 -2.38
CA TYR A 313 -4.88 -10.69 -1.68
C TYR A 313 -6.30 -11.09 -1.18
N LEU A 314 -7.29 -10.19 -1.16
CA LEU A 314 -8.59 -10.41 -0.50
C LEU A 314 -9.75 -10.38 -1.51
N PRO A 315 -10.11 -11.49 -2.16
CA PRO A 315 -11.22 -11.53 -3.14
C PRO A 315 -12.60 -11.26 -2.53
N GLU A 316 -12.79 -11.51 -1.24
CA GLU A 316 -14.07 -11.38 -0.54
C GLU A 316 -14.59 -9.94 -0.57
N MET A 317 -13.73 -8.92 -0.72
CA MET A 317 -14.14 -7.52 -0.74
C MET A 317 -14.99 -7.17 -1.98
N PHE A 318 -14.94 -8.01 -3.02
CA PHE A 318 -15.68 -7.81 -4.27
C PHE A 318 -17.03 -8.53 -4.28
N VAL A 319 -17.35 -9.34 -3.25
CA VAL A 319 -18.56 -10.16 -3.19
C VAL A 319 -19.47 -9.69 -2.07
N ASN A 320 -20.73 -9.46 -2.36
CA ASN A 320 -21.77 -9.16 -1.38
C ASN A 320 -22.29 -10.44 -0.70
N SER A 321 -21.40 -11.14 0.00
CA SER A 321 -21.73 -12.43 0.64
C SER A 321 -22.81 -12.31 1.73
N ASN A 322 -22.92 -11.14 2.34
CA ASN A 322 -23.88 -10.85 3.40
C ASN A 322 -25.27 -10.42 2.88
N GLY A 323 -25.46 -10.32 1.56
CA GLY A 323 -26.75 -9.96 0.98
C GLY A 323 -27.21 -8.53 1.31
N TYR A 324 -26.26 -7.59 1.46
CA TYR A 324 -26.58 -6.20 1.76
C TYR A 324 -27.42 -5.55 0.65
N HIS A 325 -28.38 -4.72 1.05
CA HIS A 325 -29.18 -3.92 0.13
C HIS A 325 -28.48 -2.58 -0.16
N LEU A 326 -27.61 -2.56 -1.18
CA LEU A 326 -26.81 -1.40 -1.56
C LEU A 326 -27.55 -0.45 -2.54
N GLY A 327 -28.83 -0.73 -2.80
CA GLY A 327 -29.73 0.06 -3.64
C GLY A 327 -29.51 -0.11 -5.15
N GLU A 328 -30.18 0.74 -5.92
CA GLU A 328 -30.17 0.74 -7.38
C GLU A 328 -29.64 2.08 -7.89
N ARG A 329 -28.74 2.01 -8.87
CA ARG A 329 -28.15 3.20 -9.50
C ARG A 329 -29.13 3.86 -10.46
N GLN A 330 -28.83 5.09 -10.86
CA GLN A 330 -29.64 5.82 -11.84
C GLN A 330 -29.77 5.13 -13.21
N ASP A 331 -28.82 4.27 -13.57
CA ASP A 331 -28.85 3.47 -14.80
C ASP A 331 -29.74 2.20 -14.69
N GLY A 332 -30.43 2.02 -13.56
CA GLY A 332 -31.30 0.87 -13.30
C GLY A 332 -30.55 -0.39 -12.87
N VAL A 333 -29.22 -0.31 -12.67
CA VAL A 333 -28.41 -1.45 -12.25
C VAL A 333 -28.37 -1.53 -10.73
N ALA A 334 -28.81 -2.66 -10.18
CA ALA A 334 -28.71 -2.94 -8.76
C ALA A 334 -27.25 -3.09 -8.31
N VAL A 335 -26.88 -2.46 -7.20
CA VAL A 335 -25.55 -2.60 -6.60
C VAL A 335 -25.53 -3.86 -5.73
N CYS A 336 -24.64 -4.80 -6.07
CA CYS A 336 -24.46 -6.04 -5.32
C CYS A 336 -22.97 -6.39 -5.29
N ASP A 337 -22.54 -7.46 -5.96
CA ASP A 337 -21.14 -7.75 -6.23
C ASP A 337 -20.49 -6.61 -7.03
N VAL A 338 -19.18 -6.45 -6.86
CA VAL A 338 -18.42 -5.46 -7.61
C VAL A 338 -18.28 -5.94 -9.05
N GLU A 339 -18.62 -5.08 -10.01
CA GLU A 339 -18.39 -5.34 -11.43
C GLU A 339 -16.89 -5.45 -11.69
N LEU A 340 -16.47 -6.65 -12.09
CA LEU A 340 -15.09 -6.96 -12.42
C LEU A 340 -14.79 -6.62 -13.89
N PRO A 341 -13.50 -6.36 -14.23
CA PRO A 341 -13.06 -6.24 -15.60
C PRO A 341 -13.36 -7.52 -16.39
N PRO A 342 -13.59 -7.45 -17.72
CA PRO A 342 -13.94 -8.63 -18.51
C PRO A 342 -12.91 -9.77 -18.45
N TRP A 343 -11.62 -9.45 -18.30
CA TRP A 343 -10.54 -10.42 -18.13
C TRP A 343 -10.54 -11.17 -16.78
N ALA A 344 -11.33 -10.74 -15.79
CA ALA A 344 -11.48 -11.40 -14.50
C ALA A 344 -12.88 -11.98 -14.37
N LYS A 345 -13.02 -13.30 -14.57
CA LYS A 345 -14.32 -13.98 -14.47
C LYS A 345 -14.79 -14.16 -13.03
N LYS A 346 -13.87 -14.15 -12.08
CA LYS A 346 -14.16 -14.25 -10.64
C LYS A 346 -13.29 -13.29 -9.82
N PRO A 347 -13.71 -12.92 -8.60
CA PRO A 347 -12.92 -12.10 -7.69
C PRO A 347 -11.51 -12.65 -7.44
N GLU A 348 -11.35 -13.97 -7.36
CA GLU A 348 -10.06 -14.63 -7.18
C GLU A 348 -9.15 -14.45 -8.38
N ASP A 349 -9.70 -14.44 -9.60
CA ASP A 349 -8.95 -14.14 -10.82
C ASP A 349 -8.47 -12.70 -10.82
N PHE A 350 -9.34 -11.76 -10.44
CA PHE A 350 -8.98 -10.35 -10.32
C PHE A 350 -7.79 -10.17 -9.36
N VAL A 351 -7.89 -10.72 -8.15
CA VAL A 351 -6.84 -10.62 -7.12
C VAL A 351 -5.55 -11.30 -7.56
N ARG A 352 -5.65 -12.51 -8.13
CA ARG A 352 -4.49 -13.27 -8.61
C ARG A 352 -3.75 -12.51 -9.71
N ILE A 353 -4.46 -11.99 -10.71
CA ILE A 353 -3.87 -11.23 -11.82
C ILE A 353 -3.32 -9.90 -11.31
N SER A 354 -4.01 -9.22 -10.40
CA SER A 354 -3.50 -7.99 -9.76
C SER A 354 -2.20 -8.25 -9.01
N ARG A 355 -2.10 -9.36 -8.28
CA ARG A 355 -0.86 -9.77 -7.61
C ARG A 355 0.25 -10.11 -8.60
N MET A 356 -0.08 -10.81 -9.70
CA MET A 356 0.90 -11.07 -10.78
C MET A 356 1.41 -9.77 -11.41
N ALA A 357 0.53 -8.80 -11.64
CA ALA A 357 0.89 -7.49 -12.17
C ALA A 357 1.81 -6.72 -11.20
N LEU A 358 1.48 -6.71 -9.90
CA LEU A 358 2.29 -6.08 -8.86
C LEU A 358 3.70 -6.69 -8.75
N GLU A 359 3.82 -8.00 -8.94
CA GLU A 359 5.10 -8.71 -8.89
C GLU A 359 5.84 -8.76 -10.26
N SER A 360 5.27 -8.14 -11.30
CA SER A 360 5.87 -8.11 -12.65
C SER A 360 7.19 -7.34 -12.70
N GLU A 361 7.95 -7.54 -13.78
CA GLU A 361 9.18 -6.79 -14.05
C GLU A 361 8.92 -5.30 -14.34
N PHE A 362 7.78 -4.95 -14.93
CA PHE A 362 7.38 -3.56 -15.17
C PHE A 362 7.23 -2.79 -13.86
N VAL A 363 6.57 -3.40 -12.87
CA VAL A 363 6.45 -2.80 -11.55
C VAL A 363 7.80 -2.83 -10.84
N SER A 364 8.49 -3.96 -10.82
CA SER A 364 9.76 -4.11 -10.11
C SER A 364 10.82 -3.08 -10.52
N CYS A 365 10.91 -2.73 -11.81
CA CYS A 365 11.89 -1.75 -12.27
C CYS A 365 11.49 -0.29 -12.00
N GLN A 366 10.22 0.02 -11.70
CA GLN A 366 9.73 1.40 -11.50
C GLN A 366 9.20 1.69 -10.09
N LEU A 367 8.92 0.67 -9.26
CA LEU A 367 8.24 0.83 -7.97
C LEU A 367 8.93 1.80 -7.01
N HIS A 368 10.26 1.89 -7.07
CA HIS A 368 11.06 2.84 -6.31
C HIS A 368 10.62 4.31 -6.53
N GLN A 369 10.13 4.65 -7.72
CA GLN A 369 9.67 6.01 -8.03
C GLN A 369 8.29 6.30 -7.44
N TRP A 370 7.43 5.29 -7.30
CA TRP A 370 6.18 5.44 -6.54
C TRP A 370 6.48 5.58 -5.05
N ILE A 371 7.46 4.82 -4.55
CA ILE A 371 7.94 4.96 -3.18
C ILE A 371 8.49 6.38 -2.95
N ASP A 372 9.16 7.00 -3.92
CA ASP A 372 9.62 8.39 -3.82
C ASP A 372 8.48 9.39 -3.63
N LEU A 373 7.33 9.17 -4.26
CA LEU A 373 6.14 10.02 -4.12
C LEU A 373 5.50 9.89 -2.73
N ILE A 374 5.36 8.65 -2.24
CA ILE A 374 4.58 8.36 -1.04
C ILE A 374 5.41 8.45 0.25
N PHE A 375 6.64 7.93 0.23
CA PHE A 375 7.51 7.81 1.41
C PHE A 375 8.86 8.51 1.24
N GLY A 376 9.26 8.85 0.03
CA GLY A 376 10.60 9.34 -0.27
C GLY A 376 10.69 10.84 -0.52
N TYR A 377 11.67 11.22 -1.32
CA TYR A 377 12.09 12.61 -1.44
C TYR A 377 11.11 13.50 -2.22
N LYS A 378 10.20 12.92 -3.02
CA LYS A 378 9.14 13.64 -3.75
C LYS A 378 7.85 13.81 -2.93
N GLN A 379 7.84 13.44 -1.65
CA GLN A 379 6.68 13.64 -0.77
C GLN A 379 6.48 15.13 -0.41
N ARG A 380 7.58 15.90 -0.33
CA ARG A 380 7.56 17.32 0.10
C ARG A 380 8.60 18.15 -0.67
N GLY A 381 8.48 19.47 -0.57
CA GLY A 381 9.45 20.43 -1.11
C GLY A 381 9.37 20.59 -2.64
N PRO A 382 10.41 21.18 -3.27
CA PRO A 382 10.39 21.50 -4.70
C PRO A 382 10.16 20.27 -5.60
N GLU A 383 10.64 19.10 -5.18
CA GLU A 383 10.47 17.85 -5.93
C GLU A 383 9.02 17.34 -5.89
N ALA A 384 8.29 17.61 -4.81
CA ALA A 384 6.86 17.35 -4.77
C ALA A 384 6.10 18.28 -5.72
N VAL A 385 6.48 19.56 -5.81
CA VAL A 385 5.87 20.52 -6.75
C VAL A 385 6.10 20.07 -8.18
N ARG A 386 7.36 19.74 -8.52
CA ARG A 386 7.75 19.27 -9.86
C ARG A 386 7.01 17.99 -10.29
N ALA A 387 6.64 17.14 -9.33
CA ALA A 387 5.90 15.90 -9.58
C ALA A 387 4.37 16.06 -9.48
N LEU A 388 3.85 17.27 -9.24
CA LEU A 388 2.45 17.54 -8.90
C LEU A 388 1.96 16.68 -7.72
N ASN A 389 2.71 16.65 -6.62
CA ASN A 389 2.49 15.74 -5.48
C ASN A 389 2.33 16.47 -4.13
N VAL A 390 1.80 17.70 -4.16
CA VAL A 390 1.55 18.49 -2.94
C VAL A 390 0.09 18.39 -2.53
N PHE A 391 -0.15 17.84 -1.34
CA PHE A 391 -1.47 17.72 -0.71
C PHE A 391 -1.74 18.91 0.22
N HIS A 392 -2.96 19.00 0.75
CA HIS A 392 -3.29 20.03 1.72
C HIS A 392 -2.36 19.98 2.96
N TYR A 393 -1.95 21.13 3.47
CA TYR A 393 -0.87 21.24 4.46
C TYR A 393 -1.16 20.47 5.77
N VAL A 394 -2.42 20.39 6.19
CA VAL A 394 -2.86 19.68 7.41
C VAL A 394 -2.64 18.16 7.34
N THR A 395 -2.44 17.61 6.15
CA THR A 395 -2.19 16.16 5.97
C THR A 395 -0.77 15.77 6.37
N TYR A 396 0.13 16.75 6.50
CA TYR A 396 1.55 16.54 6.72
C TYR A 396 1.92 16.66 8.21
N GLU A 397 2.67 15.68 8.70
CA GLU A 397 3.30 15.73 10.03
C GLU A 397 4.12 17.02 10.21
N GLY A 398 3.95 17.64 11.38
CA GLY A 398 4.65 18.85 11.80
C GLY A 398 4.07 20.17 11.28
N SER A 399 3.05 20.13 10.40
CA SER A 399 2.42 21.35 9.87
C SER A 399 1.58 22.10 10.90
N VAL A 400 0.97 21.38 11.83
CA VAL A 400 0.13 21.94 12.88
C VAL A 400 0.54 21.37 14.22
N ASN A 401 0.79 22.26 15.19
CA ASN A 401 1.06 21.89 16.57
C ASN A 401 -0.21 22.04 17.41
N LEU A 402 -0.92 20.92 17.64
CA LEU A 402 -2.19 20.91 18.39
C LEU A 402 -2.02 21.43 19.82
N ASP A 403 -0.85 21.24 20.43
CA ASP A 403 -0.58 21.68 21.81
C ASP A 403 -0.35 23.20 21.93
N SER A 404 -0.11 23.87 20.81
CA SER A 404 -0.04 25.34 20.77
C SER A 404 -1.41 26.01 20.66
N ILE A 405 -2.47 25.25 20.35
CA ILE A 405 -3.83 25.76 20.20
C ILE A 405 -4.50 25.77 21.58
N ALA A 406 -4.63 26.96 22.18
CA ALA A 406 -5.25 27.14 23.49
C ALA A 406 -6.79 27.08 23.46
N ASP A 407 -7.40 27.48 22.34
CA ASP A 407 -8.86 27.43 22.17
C ASP A 407 -9.34 25.98 21.92
N PRO A 408 -10.14 25.39 22.81
CA PRO A 408 -10.64 24.02 22.66
C PRO A 408 -11.45 23.80 21.38
N LEU A 409 -12.24 24.79 20.95
CA LEU A 409 -13.08 24.66 19.76
C LEU A 409 -12.24 24.65 18.49
N LEU A 410 -11.24 25.54 18.43
CA LEU A 410 -10.29 25.57 17.32
C LEU A 410 -9.44 24.28 17.28
N ARG A 411 -9.04 23.76 18.44
CA ARG A 411 -8.31 22.49 18.54
C ARG A 411 -9.15 21.33 18.01
N GLU A 412 -10.41 21.22 18.44
CA GLU A 412 -11.34 20.19 17.98
C GLU A 412 -11.59 20.29 16.47
N ALA A 413 -11.81 21.49 15.95
CA ALA A 413 -11.99 21.72 14.51
C ALA A 413 -10.75 21.27 13.72
N MET A 414 -9.55 21.56 14.23
CA MET A 414 -8.29 21.16 13.60
C MET A 414 -8.06 19.65 13.67
N GLU A 415 -8.37 19.01 14.80
CA GLU A 415 -8.34 17.55 14.95
C GLU A 415 -9.29 16.89 13.93
N ALA A 416 -10.51 17.42 13.78
CA ALA A 416 -11.48 16.96 12.80
C ALA A 416 -11.00 17.14 11.35
N GLN A 417 -10.31 18.25 11.04
CA GLN A 417 -9.68 18.45 9.73
C GLN A 417 -8.59 17.41 9.47
N ILE A 418 -7.67 17.16 10.40
CA ILE A 418 -6.61 16.15 10.23
C ILE A 418 -7.22 14.75 9.99
N GLN A 419 -8.33 14.42 10.65
CA GLN A 419 -9.04 13.16 10.42
C GLN A 419 -9.71 13.12 9.04
N GLY A 420 -10.50 14.14 8.69
CA GLY A 420 -11.32 14.17 7.48
C GLY A 420 -10.51 14.28 6.19
N PHE A 421 -9.41 15.04 6.19
CA PHE A 421 -8.59 15.27 5.00
C PHE A 421 -7.59 14.15 4.72
N GLY A 422 -7.37 13.22 5.66
CA GLY A 422 -6.38 12.16 5.54
C GLY A 422 -4.99 12.56 6.05
N GLN A 423 -4.13 11.55 6.25
CA GLN A 423 -2.81 11.73 6.84
C GLN A 423 -1.74 11.17 5.91
N THR A 424 -0.73 11.96 5.55
CA THR A 424 0.43 11.53 4.75
C THR A 424 1.35 10.62 5.61
N PRO A 425 1.90 9.50 5.08
CA PRO A 425 2.79 8.64 5.86
C PRO A 425 4.07 9.37 6.26
N SER A 426 4.77 8.91 7.30
CA SER A 426 6.08 9.50 7.61
C SER A 426 7.04 9.32 6.44
N GLN A 427 7.77 10.37 6.12
CA GLN A 427 8.83 10.32 5.12
C GLN A 427 9.99 9.44 5.63
N LEU A 428 10.32 8.39 4.89
CA LEU A 428 11.33 7.39 5.23
C LEU A 428 12.74 7.76 4.75
N LEU A 429 12.83 8.50 3.65
CA LEU A 429 14.08 8.93 3.04
C LEU A 429 13.93 10.28 2.34
N ILE A 430 15.05 10.99 2.18
CA ILE A 430 15.13 12.31 1.53
C ILE A 430 16.02 12.29 0.28
N GLU A 431 16.46 11.11 -0.12
CA GLU A 431 17.22 10.83 -1.33
C GLU A 431 16.38 9.92 -2.24
N PRO A 432 16.70 9.81 -3.54
CA PRO A 432 16.02 8.87 -4.44
C PRO A 432 16.08 7.43 -3.92
N HIS A 433 14.94 6.75 -3.90
CA HIS A 433 14.86 5.36 -3.49
C HIS A 433 15.64 4.47 -4.47
N PRO A 434 16.50 3.55 -4.00
CA PRO A 434 17.27 2.70 -4.89
C PRO A 434 16.33 1.79 -5.71
N PRO A 435 16.60 1.56 -7.01
CA PRO A 435 15.80 0.66 -7.83
C PRO A 435 15.97 -0.80 -7.42
N ARG A 436 14.97 -1.65 -7.70
CA ARG A 436 15.08 -3.11 -7.51
C ARG A 436 16.07 -3.69 -8.53
N SER A 437 16.89 -4.65 -8.12
CA SER A 437 17.82 -5.27 -9.07
C SER A 437 17.07 -6.12 -10.11
N SER A 438 17.55 -6.07 -11.35
CA SER A 438 17.05 -6.92 -12.44
C SER A 438 17.26 -8.40 -12.10
N ALA A 439 16.29 -9.25 -12.48
CA ALA A 439 16.40 -10.70 -12.34
C ALA A 439 17.67 -11.24 -13.01
N MET A 440 18.05 -10.69 -14.16
CA MET A 440 19.24 -11.12 -14.91
C MET A 440 20.54 -10.82 -14.17
N HIS A 441 20.59 -9.76 -13.36
CA HIS A 441 21.79 -9.38 -12.62
C HIS A 441 22.10 -10.36 -11.48
N LEU A 442 21.09 -11.06 -10.94
CA LEU A 442 21.27 -12.04 -9.86
C LEU A 442 21.82 -13.38 -10.37
N VAL A 443 21.52 -13.75 -11.62
CA VAL A 443 22.01 -14.99 -12.24
C VAL A 443 23.52 -14.91 -12.52
N SER A 444 24.05 -13.72 -12.79
CA SER A 444 25.48 -13.53 -13.08
C SER A 444 26.40 -13.54 -11.86
N VAL A 445 25.85 -13.53 -10.63
CA VAL A 445 26.60 -13.43 -9.36
C VAL A 445 26.73 -14.79 -8.66
N TYR A 446 26.05 -15.83 -9.14
CA TYR A 446 26.40 -17.21 -8.80
C TYR A 446 27.43 -17.69 -9.82
N PRO A 447 28.72 -17.88 -9.44
CA PRO A 447 29.57 -18.73 -10.25
C PRO A 447 28.86 -20.08 -10.31
N ILE A 448 28.63 -20.59 -11.50
CA ILE A 448 28.45 -22.03 -11.67
C ILE A 448 29.77 -22.60 -11.13
N ASP A 449 29.73 -23.15 -9.90
CA ASP A 449 30.79 -24.01 -9.43
C ASP A 449 30.81 -25.20 -10.39
N HIS A 450 31.64 -25.09 -11.42
CA HIS A 450 32.05 -26.23 -12.20
C HIS A 450 32.86 -27.11 -11.25
N ASP A 451 32.22 -28.11 -10.65
CA ASP A 451 32.92 -29.22 -10.03
C ASP A 451 33.81 -29.87 -11.11
N PRO A 452 35.15 -29.91 -10.96
CA PRO A 452 36.04 -30.50 -11.96
C PRO A 452 35.92 -32.03 -12.07
N ARG A 453 34.95 -32.67 -11.42
CA ARG A 453 34.83 -34.13 -11.34
C ARG A 453 33.76 -34.78 -12.22
N GLU A 454 33.01 -34.01 -13.02
CA GLU A 454 32.04 -34.57 -13.97
C GLU A 454 32.48 -34.59 -15.44
N THR A 455 33.78 -34.49 -15.74
CA THR A 455 34.30 -34.68 -17.11
C THR A 455 34.61 -36.14 -17.50
N SER A 456 34.19 -37.14 -16.71
CA SER A 456 34.55 -38.54 -16.99
C SER A 456 33.46 -39.43 -17.63
N VAL A 457 32.26 -38.91 -17.91
CA VAL A 457 31.19 -39.72 -18.54
C VAL A 457 31.08 -39.49 -20.05
N ALA A 458 31.55 -38.35 -20.59
CA ALA A 458 31.55 -38.08 -22.03
C ALA A 458 32.76 -38.68 -22.79
N ALA A 459 33.78 -39.19 -22.08
CA ALA A 459 35.01 -39.72 -22.68
C ALA A 459 35.03 -41.26 -22.84
N ARG A 460 33.88 -41.94 -22.75
CA ARG A 460 33.76 -43.40 -22.94
C ARG A 460 32.86 -43.84 -24.10
N LEU A 461 32.53 -42.93 -25.01
CA LEU A 461 31.76 -43.25 -26.23
C LEU A 461 32.53 -43.05 -27.55
N ASP A 462 33.84 -42.80 -27.49
CA ASP A 462 34.67 -42.57 -28.69
C ASP A 462 35.82 -43.59 -28.89
N GLN A 463 35.77 -44.73 -28.18
CA GLN A 463 36.65 -45.88 -28.43
C GLN A 463 35.81 -47.10 -28.81
N GLY A 464 35.23 -47.06 -30.00
CA GLY A 464 34.39 -48.16 -30.47
C GLY A 464 33.93 -48.04 -31.90
N ARG A 465 34.69 -47.40 -32.80
CA ARG A 465 34.41 -47.43 -34.25
C ARG A 465 35.60 -46.96 -35.09
N ALA A 466 36.65 -47.77 -35.10
CA ALA A 466 37.68 -47.67 -36.12
C ALA A 466 38.29 -49.04 -36.36
N LEU A 467 37.65 -49.83 -37.21
CA LEU A 467 38.23 -50.91 -38.01
C LEU A 467 37.19 -51.28 -39.08
N VAL A 468 37.65 -51.47 -40.32
CA VAL A 468 36.88 -51.64 -41.58
C VAL A 468 36.43 -50.28 -42.13
N SER A 469 36.88 -49.75 -43.27
CA SER A 469 37.33 -50.36 -44.53
C SER A 469 38.14 -49.37 -45.38
N ASN A 470 39.26 -49.83 -45.94
CA ASN A 470 39.90 -49.24 -47.12
C ASN A 470 39.30 -49.92 -48.37
N GLN A 471 38.83 -49.14 -49.36
CA GLN A 471 39.06 -49.29 -50.82
C GLN A 471 37.93 -48.65 -51.68
N LEU A 472 38.33 -47.58 -52.41
CA LEU A 472 38.08 -47.33 -53.85
C LEU A 472 36.64 -46.97 -54.35
N PRO A 473 36.50 -46.32 -55.53
CA PRO A 473 35.96 -44.95 -55.63
C PRO A 473 34.72 -44.82 -56.52
N GLY A 474 34.08 -43.64 -56.49
CA GLY A 474 33.30 -43.19 -57.65
C GLY A 474 32.16 -42.22 -57.40
N SER A 475 32.38 -41.00 -57.89
CA SER A 475 31.37 -40.12 -58.52
C SER A 475 30.49 -39.21 -57.65
N ARG A 476 30.81 -37.92 -57.78
CA ARG A 476 29.90 -36.81 -58.15
C ARG A 476 28.73 -36.48 -57.21
N CYS A 477 28.89 -35.35 -56.50
CA CYS A 477 28.34 -34.03 -56.87
C CYS A 477 27.72 -33.25 -55.70
N ARG A 478 28.19 -31.99 -55.60
CA ARG A 478 27.57 -30.75 -55.09
C ARG A 478 27.29 -30.69 -53.59
N ALA A 479 28.16 -30.01 -52.83
CA ALA A 479 28.26 -28.53 -52.66
C ALA A 479 27.36 -28.10 -51.49
N SER A 480 27.94 -27.94 -50.30
CA SER A 480 28.69 -26.76 -49.83
C SER A 480 27.75 -25.66 -49.33
N SER A 481 27.49 -25.72 -48.03
CA SER A 481 27.98 -24.75 -47.05
C SER A 481 28.32 -23.32 -47.54
N LEU A 482 27.73 -22.38 -46.78
CA LEU A 482 28.37 -21.23 -46.14
C LEU A 482 28.19 -19.82 -46.75
N ILE A 483 27.73 -18.95 -45.84
CA ILE A 483 28.03 -17.51 -45.68
C ILE A 483 27.17 -16.52 -46.47
N LEU A 484 26.73 -15.45 -45.77
CA LEU A 484 26.74 -14.02 -46.12
C LEU A 484 26.06 -13.30 -44.91
N SER A 485 26.68 -12.48 -44.06
CA SER A 485 27.37 -11.18 -44.21
C SER A 485 26.54 -10.03 -44.81
N SER A 486 26.23 -9.05 -43.94
CA SER A 486 26.23 -7.57 -44.13
C SER A 486 25.49 -6.87 -45.30
N SER A 487 24.41 -6.13 -44.94
CA SER A 487 23.93 -4.75 -45.34
C SER A 487 23.86 -4.34 -46.83
N PRO A 488 23.32 -3.15 -47.25
CA PRO A 488 22.18 -2.29 -46.84
C PRO A 488 21.14 -2.14 -48.00
N TYR A 489 20.09 -1.31 -47.90
CA TYR A 489 19.59 -0.37 -48.96
C TYR A 489 18.20 0.26 -48.63
N GLN A 490 18.12 1.60 -48.75
CA GLN A 490 16.90 2.40 -49.01
C GLN A 490 16.48 2.31 -50.50
N PRO A 491 15.30 2.82 -50.89
CA PRO A 491 15.22 4.14 -51.57
C PRO A 491 14.00 4.98 -51.06
N VAL A 492 14.06 6.30 -50.80
CA VAL A 492 14.17 7.54 -51.62
C VAL A 492 12.99 7.83 -52.59
N LEU A 493 12.19 8.83 -52.16
CA LEU A 493 11.43 9.91 -52.83
C LEU A 493 11.35 10.02 -54.38
N LYS A 494 10.17 10.44 -54.86
CA LYS A 494 10.03 11.36 -56.00
C LYS A 494 8.94 12.42 -55.77
N LEU A 495 9.33 13.67 -56.03
CA LEU A 495 8.55 14.92 -56.07
C LEU A 495 7.77 15.10 -57.39
N SER A 496 6.72 15.94 -57.35
CA SER A 496 6.45 17.08 -58.28
C SER A 496 5.13 17.78 -57.87
N SER A 497 5.14 19.00 -57.29
CA SER A 497 4.93 20.33 -57.92
C SER A 497 3.53 20.52 -58.56
N ALA A 498 2.74 21.61 -58.46
CA ALA A 498 2.89 22.96 -57.92
C ALA A 498 1.51 23.69 -57.89
N SER A 499 1.48 24.80 -57.13
CA SER A 499 0.76 26.08 -57.34
C SER A 499 -0.77 26.24 -57.21
N SER A 500 -1.13 27.27 -56.41
CA SER A 500 -2.27 28.23 -56.49
C SER A 500 -3.69 27.67 -56.33
N SER A 501 -4.67 28.28 -55.65
CA SER A 501 -4.88 29.60 -55.05
C SER A 501 -6.24 29.57 -54.30
N SER A 502 -6.48 30.57 -53.45
CA SER A 502 -7.78 31.15 -53.04
C SER A 502 -8.76 30.34 -52.15
N ASP A 503 -8.82 30.77 -50.89
CA ASP A 503 -10.04 30.99 -50.08
C ASP A 503 -11.20 31.57 -50.93
N PRO A 504 -12.50 31.30 -50.62
CA PRO A 504 -13.10 31.83 -49.38
C PRO A 504 -14.20 31.00 -48.69
N GLN A 505 -14.50 31.48 -47.49
CA GLN A 505 -15.54 31.17 -46.51
C GLN A 505 -17.02 31.19 -47.02
N PRO A 506 -18.02 30.84 -46.17
CA PRO A 506 -19.13 29.90 -46.46
C PRO A 506 -20.46 30.58 -46.83
N PRO A 507 -21.57 29.80 -46.87
CA PRO A 507 -22.77 30.28 -46.19
C PRO A 507 -23.56 29.22 -45.38
N HIS A 508 -24.17 29.76 -44.32
CA HIS A 508 -25.29 29.30 -43.46
C HIS A 508 -25.06 28.27 -42.34
#